data_AF-A0A0F9MSR3-F1
#
_entry.id   AF-A0A0F9MSR3-F1
#
_cell.length_a   1.000
_cell.length_b   1.000
_cell.length_c   1.000
_cell.angle_alpha   90.00
_cell.angle_beta   90.00
_cell.angle_gamma   90.00
#
_symmetry.space_group_name_H-M   'P 1'
#
loop_
_entity.id
_entity.type
_entity.pdbx_description
1 polymer ?
#
loop_
_entity_poly.entity_id
_entity_poly.type
_entity_poly.pdbx_seq_one_letter_code
_entity_poly.pdbx_strand_id
1 'polypeptide(L)'
;MKNNYDMVKKGRFKLLSYIIEGHLIFYKSHSKNEKFIAFAIIEINFFNPIISLLNEFLKKKLIHYYSIQLNTFEKDKKEILLNFEDSKKERIIKVFNIIHQKLIETKIQIQFLNEKILEARFITQIFEDIKSTLSIINKSESVLITNNKDVKFLDFYRINLGIVKNKSSFIYNFLNLITSFKRKGYLIFNFKISLNNDVKLNSYFVEFRKNFEENLNIKKNVNNFFNFNLLEKQPIKIKAIFNFLWRLGITDDVFSLNNFQSLFINNDKNCTLSLLEFNSHLEQNLLNNQIKFIRLNKNLLLIEQSFLFLVLKKLDSLYILRIIEKYHSKYLIYITILHDLGYKKLLEISTINQVENIKILHPNKFQELNYKVFKNKII
;
A
#
# COMPACT_ATOMS: atom_id res chain seq x y z
N MET A 1 -0.56 -57.60 -14.04
CA MET A 1 0.76 -57.30 -13.45
C MET A 1 1.64 -56.62 -14.49
N LYS A 2 2.42 -55.64 -14.02
CA LYS A 2 3.38 -54.75 -14.73
C LYS A 2 2.76 -53.61 -15.56
N ASN A 3 2.51 -52.55 -14.80
CA ASN A 3 2.35 -51.17 -15.23
C ASN A 3 3.45 -50.75 -16.21
N ASN A 4 3.05 -50.32 -17.41
CA ASN A 4 3.79 -49.35 -18.19
C ASN A 4 3.08 -48.01 -18.04
N TYR A 5 3.52 -47.21 -17.07
CA TYR A 5 3.29 -45.77 -17.08
C TYR A 5 4.64 -45.08 -17.17
N ASP A 6 4.93 -44.69 -18.40
CA ASP A 6 5.72 -43.51 -18.71
C ASP A 6 5.28 -42.30 -17.85
N MET A 7 6.26 -41.43 -17.58
CA MET A 7 6.15 -40.02 -17.13
C MET A 7 6.82 -39.69 -15.80
N VAL A 8 8.12 -39.41 -15.85
CA VAL A 8 8.76 -38.46 -14.93
C VAL A 8 9.07 -37.16 -15.69
N LYS A 9 8.03 -36.34 -15.93
CA LYS A 9 8.23 -34.92 -16.28
C LYS A 9 8.54 -34.14 -15.00
N LYS A 10 9.81 -34.15 -14.59
CA LYS A 10 10.35 -33.29 -13.52
C LYS A 10 10.12 -31.81 -13.85
N GLY A 11 9.67 -31.06 -12.85
CA GLY A 11 9.13 -29.70 -12.96
C GLY A 11 10.12 -28.68 -13.50
N ARG A 12 9.57 -27.67 -14.19
CA ARG A 12 10.27 -26.66 -15.01
C ARG A 12 11.25 -25.73 -14.26
N PHE A 13 11.28 -25.72 -12.92
CA PHE A 13 12.21 -24.94 -12.10
C PHE A 13 12.44 -25.66 -10.75
N LYS A 14 13.69 -25.75 -10.27
CA LYS A 14 13.94 -25.98 -8.83
C LYS A 14 13.75 -24.62 -8.15
N LEU A 15 12.83 -24.52 -7.17
CA LEU A 15 12.41 -23.29 -6.47
C LEU A 15 13.57 -22.38 -6.04
N LEU A 16 14.72 -22.97 -5.71
CA LEU A 16 15.90 -22.31 -5.16
C LEU A 16 17.12 -22.36 -6.10
N SER A 17 16.92 -22.59 -7.40
CA SER A 17 18.01 -22.58 -8.38
C SER A 17 18.11 -21.21 -9.05
N TYR A 18 18.69 -20.24 -8.34
CA TYR A 18 18.94 -18.88 -8.80
C TYR A 18 20.40 -18.46 -8.57
N ILE A 19 20.81 -17.41 -9.25
CA ILE A 19 22.11 -16.74 -9.05
C ILE A 19 21.82 -15.27 -8.75
N ILE A 20 22.52 -14.70 -7.76
CA ILE A 20 22.41 -13.28 -7.43
C ILE A 20 23.66 -12.56 -7.91
N GLU A 21 23.47 -11.49 -8.68
CA GLU A 21 24.55 -10.66 -9.19
C GLU A 21 24.17 -9.18 -9.01
N GLY A 22 24.84 -8.51 -8.07
CA GLY A 22 24.54 -7.14 -7.70
C GLY A 22 23.09 -6.96 -7.28
N HIS A 23 22.32 -6.27 -8.11
CA HIS A 23 20.91 -5.92 -7.88
C HIS A 23 19.90 -6.87 -8.55
N LEU A 24 20.37 -7.98 -9.13
CA LEU A 24 19.53 -8.90 -9.91
C LEU A 24 19.59 -10.33 -9.37
N ILE A 25 18.42 -10.98 -9.33
CA ILE A 25 18.28 -12.43 -9.14
C ILE A 25 17.95 -13.07 -10.48
N PHE A 26 18.81 -13.95 -10.97
CA PHE A 26 18.65 -14.64 -12.25
C PHE A 26 18.14 -16.07 -12.07
N TYR A 27 17.20 -16.44 -12.94
CA TYR A 27 16.74 -17.81 -13.18
C TYR A 27 16.96 -18.18 -14.65
N LYS A 28 17.50 -19.37 -14.92
CA LYS A 28 17.56 -19.93 -16.27
C LYS A 28 16.33 -20.80 -16.52
N SER A 29 15.57 -20.51 -17.57
CA SER A 29 14.46 -21.37 -18.00
C SER A 29 14.98 -22.63 -18.71
N HIS A 30 14.51 -23.81 -18.31
CA HIS A 30 14.81 -25.09 -18.96
C HIS A 30 13.94 -25.37 -20.21
N SER A 31 13.21 -24.38 -20.74
CA SER A 31 12.33 -24.57 -21.90
C SER A 31 13.13 -24.63 -23.23
N LYS A 32 12.52 -25.21 -24.28
CA LYS A 32 13.14 -25.33 -25.63
C LYS A 32 13.66 -24.00 -26.21
N ASN A 33 13.12 -22.87 -25.74
CA ASN A 33 13.67 -21.54 -25.97
C ASN A 33 14.32 -21.09 -24.66
N GLU A 34 15.63 -21.31 -24.50
CA GLU A 34 16.36 -20.90 -23.30
C GLU A 34 16.23 -19.37 -23.13
N LYS A 35 15.55 -18.95 -22.07
CA LYS A 35 15.43 -17.54 -21.70
C LYS A 35 15.94 -17.35 -20.27
N PHE A 36 16.59 -16.22 -20.07
CA PHE A 36 16.93 -15.72 -18.76
C PHE A 36 15.76 -14.90 -18.23
N ILE A 37 15.40 -15.17 -16.98
CA ILE A 37 14.45 -14.37 -16.22
C ILE A 37 15.24 -13.71 -15.11
N ALA A 38 15.09 -12.41 -14.91
CA ALA A 38 15.73 -11.71 -13.81
C ALA A 38 14.74 -10.85 -13.02
N PHE A 39 15.07 -10.65 -11.76
CA PHE A 39 14.27 -9.84 -10.83
C PHE A 39 15.13 -8.80 -10.14
N ALA A 40 14.62 -7.58 -10.05
CA ALA A 40 15.14 -6.55 -9.16
C ALA A 40 14.06 -6.16 -8.15
N ILE A 41 14.44 -5.87 -6.90
CA ILE A 41 13.54 -5.29 -5.90
C ILE A 41 13.99 -3.87 -5.58
N ILE A 42 13.01 -2.98 -5.53
CA ILE A 42 13.16 -1.58 -5.21
C ILE A 42 12.30 -1.26 -3.99
N GLU A 43 12.88 -0.65 -2.97
CA GLU A 43 12.14 -0.04 -1.87
C GLU A 43 11.86 1.44 -2.19
N ILE A 44 10.61 1.84 -1.99
CA ILE A 44 10.14 3.23 -2.11
C ILE A 44 9.28 3.61 -0.91
N ASN A 45 9.20 4.90 -0.66
CA ASN A 45 8.26 5.44 0.34
C ASN A 45 6.93 5.85 -0.30
N PHE A 46 6.94 6.24 -1.58
CA PHE A 46 5.80 6.90 -2.24
C PHE A 46 5.59 6.41 -3.67
N PHE A 47 4.33 6.27 -4.10
CA PHE A 47 4.00 5.75 -5.44
C PHE A 47 4.21 6.78 -6.56
N ASN A 48 4.01 8.06 -6.26
CA ASN A 48 4.07 9.12 -7.26
C ASN A 48 5.47 9.77 -7.24
N PRO A 49 6.14 10.02 -8.39
CA PRO A 49 5.76 9.71 -9.78
C PRO A 49 6.16 8.32 -10.34
N ILE A 50 6.66 7.39 -9.54
CA ILE A 50 7.26 6.14 -10.05
C ILE A 50 6.32 5.29 -10.92
N ILE A 51 5.01 5.27 -10.63
CA ILE A 51 4.04 4.43 -11.37
C ILE A 51 3.97 4.79 -12.85
N SER A 52 3.99 6.09 -13.18
CA SER A 52 3.95 6.55 -14.57
C SER A 52 5.18 6.06 -15.34
N LEU A 53 6.35 6.17 -14.70
CA LEU A 53 7.61 5.73 -15.28
C LEU A 53 7.68 4.21 -15.46
N LEU A 54 7.19 3.44 -14.49
CA LEU A 54 7.10 1.97 -14.62
C LEU A 54 6.15 1.54 -15.75
N ASN A 55 5.03 2.25 -15.93
CA ASN A 55 4.13 2.02 -17.05
C ASN A 55 4.79 2.33 -18.40
N GLU A 56 5.61 3.37 -18.47
CA GLU A 56 6.42 3.64 -19.66
C GLU A 56 7.39 2.48 -19.95
N PHE A 57 8.07 1.95 -18.94
CA PHE A 57 8.97 0.82 -19.11
C PHE A 57 8.25 -0.44 -19.60
N LEU A 58 7.03 -0.73 -19.10
CA LEU A 58 6.19 -1.80 -19.65
C LEU A 58 5.85 -1.56 -21.12
N LYS A 59 5.37 -0.35 -21.46
CA LYS A 59 4.98 0.01 -22.83
C LYS A 59 6.14 -0.06 -23.82
N LYS A 60 7.34 0.30 -23.38
CA LYS A 60 8.59 0.16 -24.15
C LYS A 60 9.18 -1.25 -24.11
N LYS A 61 8.51 -2.22 -23.45
CA LYS A 61 8.95 -3.61 -23.28
C LYS A 61 10.34 -3.74 -22.64
N LEU A 62 10.73 -2.77 -21.80
CA LEU A 62 11.99 -2.81 -21.04
C LEU A 62 11.88 -3.76 -19.84
N ILE A 63 10.67 -3.93 -19.31
CA ILE A 63 10.32 -4.94 -18.31
C ILE A 63 9.15 -5.78 -18.83
N HIS A 64 9.11 -7.05 -18.45
CA HIS A 64 8.02 -7.95 -18.83
C HIS A 64 6.77 -7.70 -17.99
N TYR A 65 6.95 -7.50 -16.68
CA TYR A 65 5.94 -7.03 -15.75
C TYR A 65 6.62 -6.32 -14.56
N TYR A 66 5.82 -5.62 -13.76
CA TYR A 66 6.23 -5.25 -12.41
C TYR A 66 5.12 -5.57 -11.40
N SER A 67 5.47 -5.67 -10.14
CA SER A 67 4.50 -5.80 -9.06
C SER A 67 4.82 -4.86 -7.92
N ILE A 68 3.78 -4.39 -7.24
CA ILE A 68 3.87 -3.64 -5.99
C ILE A 68 3.44 -4.56 -4.86
N GLN A 69 4.27 -4.68 -3.84
CA GLN A 69 4.00 -5.43 -2.62
C GLN A 69 3.93 -4.44 -1.44
N LEU A 70 2.82 -4.50 -0.70
CA LEU A 70 2.56 -3.68 0.48
C LEU A 70 2.43 -4.57 1.71
N ASN A 71 3.25 -4.29 2.72
CA ASN A 71 3.23 -5.00 3.98
C ASN A 71 2.15 -4.40 4.90
N THR A 72 1.40 -5.26 5.58
CA THR A 72 0.37 -4.83 6.55
C THR A 72 0.96 -4.22 7.82
N PHE A 73 2.23 -4.48 8.14
CA PHE A 73 2.94 -3.94 9.31
C PHE A 73 3.86 -2.78 8.98
N GLU A 74 4.64 -2.87 7.90
CA GLU A 74 5.54 -1.82 7.44
C GLU A 74 4.85 -0.97 6.36
N LYS A 75 3.90 -0.12 6.77
CA LYS A 75 3.05 0.65 5.82
C LYS A 75 3.82 1.72 5.03
N ASP A 76 4.90 2.22 5.60
CA ASP A 76 5.68 3.31 5.02
C ASP A 76 6.61 2.83 3.90
N LYS A 77 7.04 1.56 3.97
CA LYS A 77 7.90 0.94 2.96
C LYS A 77 7.08 0.12 1.98
N LYS A 78 7.27 0.39 0.69
CA LYS A 78 6.59 -0.30 -0.41
C LYS A 78 7.65 -0.92 -1.28
N GLU A 79 7.45 -2.17 -1.65
CA GLU A 79 8.40 -2.91 -2.46
C GLU A 79 7.87 -3.01 -3.89
N ILE A 80 8.69 -2.64 -4.86
CA ILE A 80 8.43 -2.87 -6.28
C ILE A 80 9.37 -3.97 -6.75
N LEU A 81 8.81 -5.00 -7.35
CA LEU A 81 9.56 -6.03 -8.04
C LEU A 81 9.45 -5.82 -9.54
N LEU A 82 10.59 -5.69 -10.20
CA LEU A 82 10.71 -5.60 -11.65
C LEU A 82 11.09 -6.96 -12.20
N ASN A 83 10.41 -7.39 -13.27
CA ASN A 83 10.76 -8.61 -13.97
C ASN A 83 11.30 -8.32 -15.37
N PHE A 84 12.41 -8.96 -15.68
CA PHE A 84 13.09 -8.89 -16.97
C PHE A 84 13.11 -10.29 -17.60
N GLU A 85 12.96 -10.34 -18.92
CA GLU A 85 13.02 -11.58 -19.68
C GLU A 85 13.74 -11.34 -21.01
N ASP A 86 14.81 -12.07 -21.29
CA ASP A 86 15.49 -12.06 -22.59
C ASP A 86 16.17 -13.40 -22.85
N SER A 87 16.43 -13.70 -24.11
CA SER A 87 17.34 -14.76 -24.56
C SER A 87 18.79 -14.59 -24.10
N LYS A 88 19.26 -13.36 -23.85
CA LYS A 88 20.65 -13.06 -23.48
C LYS A 88 20.71 -12.28 -22.16
N LYS A 89 21.50 -12.81 -21.21
CA LYS A 89 21.71 -12.20 -19.89
C LYS A 89 22.26 -10.77 -19.99
N GLU A 90 23.17 -10.50 -20.91
CA GLU A 90 23.81 -9.19 -21.08
C GLU A 90 22.80 -8.12 -21.50
N ARG A 91 21.76 -8.50 -22.25
CA ARG A 91 20.68 -7.58 -22.62
C ARG A 91 19.84 -7.19 -21.40
N ILE A 92 19.55 -8.14 -20.51
CA ILE A 92 18.88 -7.86 -19.25
C ILE A 92 19.69 -6.85 -18.43
N ILE A 93 21.01 -7.07 -18.30
CA ILE A 93 21.90 -6.16 -17.54
C ILE A 93 21.88 -4.75 -18.15
N LYS A 94 22.00 -4.62 -19.48
CA LYS A 94 21.93 -3.32 -20.17
C LYS A 94 20.60 -2.60 -19.91
N VAL A 95 19.47 -3.31 -20.04
CA VAL A 95 18.15 -2.73 -19.82
C VAL A 95 17.94 -2.37 -18.35
N PHE A 96 18.39 -3.21 -17.43
CA PHE A 96 18.39 -2.92 -16.00
C PHE A 96 19.16 -1.63 -15.70
N ASN A 97 20.37 -1.45 -16.25
CA ASN A 97 21.17 -0.24 -16.01
C ASN A 97 20.46 1.03 -16.53
N ILE A 98 19.79 0.96 -17.69
CA ILE A 98 18.98 2.08 -18.22
C ILE A 98 17.83 2.41 -17.26
N ILE A 99 17.11 1.40 -16.78
CA ILE A 99 16.00 1.59 -15.83
C ILE A 99 16.50 2.14 -14.49
N HIS A 100 17.59 1.58 -13.98
CA HIS A 100 18.22 1.98 -12.73
C HIS A 100 18.61 3.47 -12.76
N GLN A 101 19.29 3.90 -13.82
CA GLN A 101 19.66 5.30 -14.02
C GLN A 101 18.42 6.21 -14.07
N LYS A 102 17.43 5.88 -14.92
CA LYS A 102 16.21 6.68 -15.05
C LYS A 102 15.43 6.81 -13.75
N LEU A 103 15.43 5.76 -12.92
CA LEU A 103 14.74 5.79 -11.64
C LEU A 103 15.48 6.65 -10.61
N ILE A 104 16.80 6.56 -10.52
CA ILE A 104 17.60 7.39 -9.61
C ILE A 104 17.48 8.89 -9.97
N GLU A 105 17.34 9.22 -11.25
CA GLU A 105 17.17 10.61 -11.71
C GLU A 105 15.83 11.25 -11.27
N THR A 106 14.85 10.48 -10.78
CA THR A 106 13.50 10.98 -10.44
C THR A 106 13.44 11.87 -9.18
N LYS A 107 14.55 12.11 -8.48
CA LYS A 107 14.63 12.80 -7.18
C LYS A 107 13.78 12.16 -6.06
N ILE A 108 13.17 10.99 -6.30
CA ILE A 108 12.46 10.21 -5.29
C ILE A 108 13.49 9.40 -4.50
N GLN A 109 13.27 9.25 -3.20
CA GLN A 109 14.03 8.29 -2.40
C GLN A 109 13.69 6.86 -2.85
N ILE A 110 14.61 6.27 -3.60
CA ILE A 110 14.52 4.93 -4.18
C ILE A 110 15.75 4.16 -3.73
N GLN A 111 15.55 2.94 -3.21
CA GLN A 111 16.64 2.05 -2.85
C GLN A 111 16.53 0.75 -3.64
N PHE A 112 17.50 0.49 -4.51
CA PHE A 112 17.66 -0.82 -5.13
C PHE A 112 18.31 -1.78 -4.13
N LEU A 113 17.66 -2.90 -3.88
CA LEU A 113 18.23 -3.94 -3.04
C LEU A 113 19.35 -4.66 -3.79
N ASN A 114 20.38 -5.10 -3.07
CA ASN A 114 21.49 -5.87 -3.61
C ASN A 114 21.80 -7.10 -2.76
N GLU A 115 22.43 -8.08 -3.41
CA GLU A 115 23.08 -9.23 -2.79
C GLU A 115 22.22 -9.90 -1.69
N LYS A 116 22.74 -9.99 -0.47
CA LYS A 116 22.09 -10.64 0.67
C LYS A 116 20.77 -9.98 1.05
N ILE A 117 20.66 -8.66 0.93
CA ILE A 117 19.44 -7.92 1.27
C ILE A 117 18.35 -8.24 0.24
N LEU A 118 18.73 -8.28 -1.04
CA LEU A 118 17.86 -8.69 -2.14
C LEU A 118 17.39 -10.13 -1.98
N GLU A 119 18.30 -11.07 -1.69
CA GLU A 119 17.96 -12.47 -1.41
C GLU A 119 16.96 -12.58 -0.26
N ALA A 120 17.23 -11.86 0.83
CA ALA A 120 16.41 -11.90 2.02
C ALA A 120 14.98 -11.42 1.72
N ARG A 121 14.83 -10.30 1.02
CA ARG A 121 13.53 -9.75 0.65
C ARG A 121 12.80 -10.58 -0.42
N PHE A 122 13.52 -11.15 -1.38
CA PHE A 122 12.91 -11.94 -2.45
C PHE A 122 12.41 -13.31 -1.95
N ILE A 123 13.20 -14.02 -1.12
CA ILE A 123 12.94 -15.43 -0.77
C ILE A 123 12.67 -15.61 0.72
N THR A 124 13.51 -15.04 1.60
CA THR A 124 13.47 -15.39 3.02
C THR A 124 12.25 -14.82 3.77
N GLN A 125 11.62 -13.76 3.25
CA GLN A 125 10.31 -13.30 3.74
C GLN A 125 9.25 -14.42 3.71
N ILE A 126 9.34 -15.34 2.75
CA ILE A 126 8.40 -16.45 2.56
C ILE A 126 8.94 -17.72 3.23
N PHE A 127 10.24 -17.97 3.08
CA PHE A 127 10.93 -19.17 3.57
C PHE A 127 12.00 -18.77 4.59
N GLU A 128 11.61 -18.65 5.87
CA GLU A 128 12.58 -18.43 6.96
C GLU A 128 13.57 -19.61 6.97
N ASP A 129 14.88 -19.30 6.96
CA ASP A 129 15.99 -20.27 6.94
C ASP A 129 15.92 -21.33 5.82
N ILE A 130 16.13 -20.89 4.57
CA ILE A 130 16.30 -21.75 3.36
C ILE A 130 17.36 -22.85 3.57
N LYS A 131 18.32 -22.63 4.49
CA LYS A 131 19.38 -23.61 4.83
C LYS A 131 18.85 -24.89 5.46
N SER A 132 17.63 -24.89 5.99
CA SER A 132 16.97 -26.06 6.57
C SER A 132 16.06 -26.75 5.55
N THR A 133 15.80 -28.05 5.74
CA THR A 133 14.98 -28.85 4.82
C THR A 133 13.54 -28.31 4.80
N LEU A 134 13.19 -27.59 3.73
CA LEU A 134 11.85 -27.03 3.54
C LEU A 134 10.90 -28.08 2.97
N SER A 135 9.74 -28.23 3.60
CA SER A 135 8.61 -28.99 3.06
C SER A 135 7.44 -28.05 2.78
N ILE A 136 6.88 -28.15 1.58
CA ILE A 136 5.72 -27.35 1.14
C ILE A 136 4.60 -28.33 0.85
N ILE A 137 3.49 -28.22 1.58
CA ILE A 137 2.37 -29.15 1.53
C ILE A 137 1.08 -28.35 1.39
N ASN A 138 0.15 -28.81 0.55
CA ASN A 138 -1.20 -28.27 0.55
C ASN A 138 -1.96 -28.84 1.75
N LYS A 139 -2.46 -27.98 2.63
CA LYS A 139 -3.30 -28.39 3.76
C LYS A 139 -4.64 -27.66 3.67
N SER A 140 -5.67 -28.41 3.28
CA SER A 140 -7.01 -27.90 2.96
C SER A 140 -6.96 -26.86 1.83
N GLU A 141 -7.18 -25.58 2.15
CA GLU A 141 -7.17 -24.44 1.22
C GLU A 141 -5.97 -23.50 1.41
N SER A 142 -4.99 -23.91 2.22
CA SER A 142 -3.80 -23.12 2.57
C SER A 142 -2.55 -23.86 2.11
N VAL A 143 -1.48 -23.11 1.85
CA VAL A 143 -0.16 -23.71 1.64
C VAL A 143 0.59 -23.71 2.96
N LEU A 144 0.95 -24.90 3.42
CA LEU A 144 1.78 -25.11 4.59
C LEU A 144 3.24 -25.15 4.18
N ILE A 145 4.05 -24.29 4.80
CA ILE A 145 5.50 -24.30 4.71
C ILE A 145 6.02 -24.73 6.07
N THR A 146 6.71 -25.86 6.13
CA THR A 146 7.40 -26.31 7.35
C THR A 146 8.90 -26.36 7.12
N ASN A 147 9.64 -25.91 8.12
CA ASN A 147 11.05 -26.18 8.24
C ASN A 147 11.30 -26.92 9.59
N ASN A 148 12.55 -27.20 9.94
CA ASN A 148 12.87 -27.95 11.16
C ASN A 148 12.51 -27.21 12.47
N LYS A 149 12.18 -25.91 12.41
CA LYS A 149 11.98 -25.02 13.57
C LYS A 149 10.59 -24.37 13.62
N ASP A 150 9.95 -24.18 12.48
CA ASP A 150 8.81 -23.31 12.29
C ASP A 150 7.79 -23.88 11.30
N VAL A 151 6.54 -23.50 11.53
CA VAL A 151 5.39 -23.83 10.68
C VAL A 151 4.74 -22.51 10.25
N LYS A 152 4.52 -22.35 8.95
CA LYS A 152 3.84 -21.19 8.38
C LYS A 152 2.73 -21.63 7.45
N PHE A 153 1.56 -21.02 7.60
CA PHE A 153 0.44 -21.15 6.67
C PHE A 153 0.35 -19.90 5.82
N LEU A 154 0.18 -20.10 4.52
CA LEU A 154 -0.14 -19.08 3.53
C LEU A 154 -1.58 -19.28 3.07
N ASP A 155 -2.41 -18.28 3.34
CA ASP A 155 -3.76 -18.21 2.78
C ASP A 155 -3.80 -17.15 1.70
N PHE A 156 -4.37 -17.51 0.56
CA PHE A 156 -4.41 -16.65 -0.61
C PHE A 156 -5.83 -16.19 -0.86
N TYR A 157 -5.98 -14.90 -1.13
CA TYR A 157 -7.28 -14.29 -1.36
C TYR A 157 -7.25 -13.45 -2.63
N ARG A 158 -8.23 -13.68 -3.51
CA ARG A 158 -8.50 -12.76 -4.61
C ARG A 158 -9.17 -11.50 -4.09
N ILE A 159 -8.87 -10.38 -4.73
CA ILE A 159 -9.50 -9.09 -4.44
C ILE A 159 -10.31 -8.66 -5.65
N ASN A 160 -11.63 -8.56 -5.49
CA ASN A 160 -12.48 -7.98 -6.52
C ASN A 160 -12.43 -6.44 -6.45
N LEU A 161 -11.50 -5.84 -7.19
CA LEU A 161 -11.40 -4.38 -7.25
C LEU A 161 -12.58 -3.73 -8.00
N GLY A 162 -13.29 -4.47 -8.86
CA GLY A 162 -14.39 -3.96 -9.69
C GLY A 162 -15.53 -3.34 -8.89
N ILE A 163 -15.76 -3.84 -7.68
CA ILE A 163 -16.84 -3.38 -6.78
C ILE A 163 -16.41 -2.26 -5.82
N VAL A 164 -15.12 -1.88 -5.83
CA VAL A 164 -14.60 -0.83 -4.95
C VAL A 164 -15.02 0.55 -5.46
N LYS A 165 -15.94 1.20 -4.72
CA LYS A 165 -16.45 2.54 -5.06
C LYS A 165 -15.39 3.64 -4.86
N ASN A 166 -14.76 3.69 -3.69
CA ASN A 166 -13.74 4.69 -3.36
C ASN A 166 -12.33 4.09 -3.50
N LYS A 167 -11.78 4.18 -4.70
CA LYS A 167 -10.49 3.56 -5.05
C LYS A 167 -9.31 4.28 -4.39
N SER A 168 -9.33 5.60 -4.22
CA SER A 168 -8.18 6.33 -3.66
C SER A 168 -7.87 5.99 -2.20
N SER A 169 -8.89 5.69 -1.41
CA SER A 169 -8.71 5.29 0.00
C SER A 169 -8.59 3.78 0.20
N PHE A 170 -8.71 2.97 -0.86
CA PHE A 170 -8.84 1.53 -0.74
C PHE A 170 -7.63 0.90 -0.05
N ILE A 171 -6.41 1.19 -0.54
CA ILE A 171 -5.17 0.60 -0.03
C ILE A 171 -5.03 0.89 1.46
N TYR A 172 -5.21 2.16 1.85
CA TYR A 172 -5.11 2.59 3.24
C TYR A 172 -6.14 1.88 4.14
N ASN A 173 -7.42 1.92 3.75
CA ASN A 173 -8.50 1.29 4.50
C ASN A 173 -8.28 -0.22 4.64
N PHE A 174 -7.88 -0.88 3.55
CA PHE A 174 -7.61 -2.31 3.55
C PHE A 174 -6.47 -2.66 4.51
N LEU A 175 -5.31 -1.99 4.39
CA LEU A 175 -4.16 -2.28 5.24
C LEU A 175 -4.47 -2.01 6.72
N ASN A 176 -5.13 -0.90 7.05
CA ASN A 176 -5.56 -0.59 8.42
C ASN A 176 -6.51 -1.65 8.98
N LEU A 177 -7.47 -2.10 8.18
CA LEU A 177 -8.43 -3.12 8.58
C LEU A 177 -7.72 -4.44 8.89
N ILE A 178 -6.82 -4.90 8.00
CA ILE A 178 -6.02 -6.12 8.23
C ILE A 178 -5.17 -6.00 9.51
N THR A 179 -4.51 -4.85 9.72
CA THR A 179 -3.75 -4.60 10.96
C THR A 179 -4.66 -4.63 12.20
N SER A 180 -5.87 -4.09 12.12
CA SER A 180 -6.83 -4.05 13.24
C SER A 180 -7.27 -5.46 13.66
N PHE A 181 -7.36 -6.39 12.70
CA PHE A 181 -7.58 -7.81 12.95
C PHE A 181 -6.32 -8.57 13.41
N LYS A 182 -5.21 -7.85 13.66
CA LYS A 182 -3.91 -8.41 14.04
C LYS A 182 -3.39 -9.46 13.05
N ARG A 183 -3.77 -9.35 11.77
CA ARG A 183 -3.34 -10.26 10.71
C ARG A 183 -2.11 -9.73 9.98
N LYS A 184 -1.26 -10.65 9.52
CA LYS A 184 -0.05 -10.36 8.74
C LYS A 184 -0.21 -10.80 7.32
N GLY A 185 0.30 -10.01 6.38
CA GLY A 185 0.17 -10.33 4.99
C GLY A 185 0.79 -9.33 4.04
N TYR A 186 0.69 -9.66 2.76
CA TYR A 186 1.05 -8.80 1.65
C TYR A 186 -0.17 -8.53 0.78
N LEU A 187 -0.44 -7.25 0.55
CA LEU A 187 -1.32 -6.80 -0.53
C LEU A 187 -0.46 -6.60 -1.77
N ILE A 188 -0.75 -7.35 -2.83
CA ILE A 188 0.07 -7.37 -4.05
C ILE A 188 -0.76 -6.91 -5.24
N PHE A 189 -0.16 -6.02 -6.04
CA PHE A 189 -0.67 -5.54 -7.31
C PHE A 189 0.32 -5.92 -8.41
N ASN A 190 -0.08 -6.73 -9.38
CA ASN A 190 0.75 -7.12 -10.52
C ASN A 190 0.30 -6.37 -11.78
N PHE A 191 1.25 -5.84 -12.54
CA PHE A 191 1.01 -5.01 -13.71
C PHE A 191 1.67 -5.60 -14.94
N LYS A 192 0.88 -5.85 -15.99
CA LYS A 192 1.37 -6.42 -17.25
C LYS A 192 0.71 -5.74 -18.44
N ILE A 193 1.41 -5.70 -19.56
CA ILE A 193 0.83 -5.21 -20.81
C ILE A 193 -0.07 -6.30 -21.43
N SER A 194 -1.26 -5.89 -21.86
CA SER A 194 -2.15 -6.74 -22.66
C SER A 194 -1.81 -6.65 -24.15
N LEU A 195 -2.41 -7.54 -24.95
CA LEU A 195 -2.26 -7.54 -26.41
C LEU A 195 -2.66 -6.21 -27.05
N ASN A 196 -3.61 -5.49 -26.45
CA ASN A 196 -4.08 -4.18 -26.91
C ASN A 196 -3.17 -3.02 -26.45
N ASN A 197 -1.98 -3.31 -25.93
CA ASN A 197 -1.02 -2.33 -25.41
C ASN A 197 -1.51 -1.53 -24.18
N ASP A 198 -2.62 -1.94 -23.57
CA ASP A 198 -3.09 -1.41 -22.29
C ASP A 198 -2.40 -2.10 -21.12
N VAL A 199 -2.07 -1.33 -20.08
CA VAL A 199 -1.60 -1.89 -18.82
C VAL A 199 -2.78 -2.46 -18.04
N LYS A 200 -2.67 -3.73 -17.71
CA LYS A 200 -3.61 -4.47 -16.89
C LYS A 200 -3.06 -4.71 -15.50
N LEU A 201 -3.97 -4.74 -14.54
CA LEU A 201 -3.71 -4.91 -13.12
C LEU A 201 -4.40 -6.20 -12.62
N ASN A 202 -3.67 -7.04 -11.91
CA ASN A 202 -4.21 -8.10 -11.07
C ASN A 202 -3.90 -7.76 -9.60
N SER A 203 -4.78 -8.11 -8.68
CA SER A 203 -4.59 -7.84 -7.25
C SER A 203 -5.01 -9.01 -6.37
N TYR A 204 -4.22 -9.26 -5.34
CA TYR A 204 -4.51 -10.31 -4.37
C TYR A 204 -3.89 -9.99 -3.01
N PHE A 205 -4.38 -10.68 -1.99
CA PHE A 205 -3.85 -10.61 -0.63
C PHE A 205 -3.35 -11.99 -0.21
N VAL A 206 -2.19 -12.02 0.44
CA VAL A 206 -1.62 -13.24 1.04
C VAL A 206 -1.49 -13.03 2.53
N GLU A 207 -2.13 -13.87 3.32
CA GLU A 207 -2.06 -13.87 4.77
C GLU A 207 -1.01 -14.88 5.25
N PHE A 208 -0.21 -14.49 6.26
CA PHE A 208 0.74 -15.34 6.96
C PHE A 208 0.20 -15.70 8.35
N ARG A 209 0.12 -16.99 8.66
CA ARG A 209 -0.20 -17.48 10.01
C ARG A 209 0.90 -18.40 10.52
N LYS A 210 1.38 -18.17 11.75
CA LYS A 210 2.40 -19.03 12.40
C LYS A 210 1.80 -20.23 13.13
N ASN A 211 0.51 -20.19 13.45
CA ASN A 211 -0.23 -21.29 14.08
C ASN A 211 -1.60 -21.46 13.40
N PHE A 212 -2.25 -22.61 13.63
CA PHE A 212 -3.66 -22.82 13.32
C PHE A 212 -4.51 -21.99 14.29
N GLU A 213 -4.42 -20.66 14.21
CA GLU A 213 -5.29 -19.78 14.99
C GLU A 213 -6.71 -19.88 14.44
N GLU A 214 -7.60 -20.49 15.20
CA GLU A 214 -8.99 -20.77 14.78
C GLU A 214 -9.90 -19.53 14.71
N ASN A 215 -9.55 -18.39 15.29
CA ASN A 215 -10.63 -17.52 15.77
C ASN A 215 -11.09 -16.35 14.89
N LEU A 216 -10.51 -16.07 13.72
CA LEU A 216 -11.01 -14.97 12.87
C LEU A 216 -10.99 -15.32 11.37
N ASN A 217 -12.20 -15.47 10.81
CA ASN A 217 -12.45 -15.60 9.38
C ASN A 217 -12.25 -14.23 8.70
N ILE A 218 -11.02 -13.96 8.26
CA ILE A 218 -10.64 -12.67 7.65
C ILE A 218 -11.51 -12.31 6.46
N LYS A 219 -11.89 -13.30 5.63
CA LYS A 219 -12.79 -13.12 4.49
C LYS A 219 -14.11 -12.51 4.94
N LYS A 220 -14.76 -13.11 5.94
CA LYS A 220 -16.04 -12.63 6.49
C LYS A 220 -15.90 -11.23 7.06
N ASN A 221 -14.86 -10.98 7.86
CA ASN A 221 -14.68 -9.70 8.54
C ASN A 221 -14.41 -8.54 7.56
N VAL A 222 -13.56 -8.78 6.55
CA VAL A 222 -13.27 -7.78 5.53
C VAL A 222 -14.51 -7.50 4.68
N ASN A 223 -15.22 -8.54 4.24
CA ASN A 223 -16.43 -8.34 3.44
C ASN A 223 -17.54 -7.63 4.22
N ASN A 224 -17.67 -7.90 5.51
CA ASN A 224 -18.59 -7.19 6.40
C ASN A 224 -18.22 -5.70 6.54
N PHE A 225 -16.94 -5.37 6.75
CA PHE A 225 -16.50 -3.98 6.88
C PHE A 225 -16.78 -3.16 5.61
N PHE A 226 -16.50 -3.74 4.45
CA PHE A 226 -16.74 -3.08 3.17
C PHE A 226 -18.21 -3.15 2.73
N ASN A 227 -19.01 -4.03 3.34
CA ASN A 227 -20.40 -4.33 2.97
C ASN A 227 -20.56 -4.84 1.52
N PHE A 228 -19.59 -5.63 1.06
CA PHE A 228 -19.62 -6.33 -0.23
C PHE A 228 -18.56 -7.45 -0.28
N ASN A 229 -18.69 -8.38 -1.24
CA ASN A 229 -17.78 -9.52 -1.42
C ASN A 229 -16.44 -9.11 -2.05
N LEU A 230 -15.62 -8.39 -1.27
CA LEU A 230 -14.31 -7.91 -1.69
C LEU A 230 -13.26 -9.02 -1.77
N LEU A 231 -13.14 -9.79 -0.69
CA LEU A 231 -12.20 -10.89 -0.55
C LEU A 231 -12.90 -12.21 -0.78
N GLU A 232 -12.21 -13.09 -1.49
CA GLU A 232 -12.57 -14.48 -1.60
C GLU A 232 -11.33 -15.35 -1.53
N LYS A 233 -11.42 -16.43 -0.76
CA LYS A 233 -10.29 -17.34 -0.56
C LYS A 233 -10.08 -18.15 -1.84
N GLN A 234 -8.84 -18.27 -2.26
CA GLN A 234 -8.47 -18.98 -3.47
C GLN A 234 -7.47 -20.10 -3.16
N PRO A 235 -7.85 -21.38 -3.31
CA PRO A 235 -6.92 -22.48 -3.11
C PRO A 235 -5.86 -22.48 -4.21
N ILE A 236 -4.59 -22.47 -3.82
CA ILE A 236 -3.45 -22.53 -4.74
C ILE A 236 -2.83 -23.93 -4.72
N LYS A 237 -2.51 -24.46 -5.90
CA LYS A 237 -1.73 -25.70 -6.03
C LYS A 237 -0.28 -25.42 -5.66
N ILE A 238 0.42 -26.33 -4.99
CA ILE A 238 1.86 -26.19 -4.62
C ILE A 238 2.71 -25.68 -5.81
N LYS A 239 2.48 -26.19 -7.02
CA LYS A 239 3.20 -25.77 -8.24
C LYS A 239 3.05 -24.27 -8.58
N ALA A 240 1.99 -23.63 -8.13
CA ALA A 240 1.72 -22.21 -8.34
C ALA A 240 2.29 -21.33 -7.21
N ILE A 241 2.96 -21.88 -6.19
CA ILE A 241 3.68 -21.06 -5.20
C ILE A 241 4.81 -20.23 -5.83
N PHE A 242 5.35 -20.69 -6.96
CA PHE A 242 6.30 -19.93 -7.78
C PHE A 242 5.69 -18.62 -8.28
N ASN A 243 4.38 -18.60 -8.59
CA ASN A 243 3.70 -17.37 -8.97
C ASN A 243 3.72 -16.38 -7.81
N PHE A 244 3.46 -16.84 -6.59
CA PHE A 244 3.56 -16.00 -5.41
C PHE A 244 5.00 -15.50 -5.18
N LEU A 245 6.01 -16.37 -5.27
CA LEU A 245 7.43 -15.98 -5.14
C LEU A 245 7.82 -14.93 -6.19
N TRP A 246 7.34 -15.06 -7.43
CA TRP A 246 7.61 -14.10 -8.50
C TRP A 246 6.65 -12.91 -8.49
N ARG A 247 5.70 -12.87 -7.53
CA ARG A 247 4.64 -11.86 -7.44
C ARG A 247 3.81 -11.74 -8.74
N LEU A 248 3.67 -12.87 -9.43
CA LEU A 248 2.72 -13.05 -10.53
C LEU A 248 1.30 -13.18 -9.98
N GLY A 249 0.33 -12.82 -10.81
CA GLY A 249 -1.08 -13.02 -10.48
C GLY A 249 -1.37 -14.47 -10.11
N ILE A 250 -2.14 -14.64 -9.02
CA ILE A 250 -2.66 -15.94 -8.59
C ILE A 250 -4.10 -16.16 -9.05
N THR A 251 -4.71 -15.14 -9.68
CA THR A 251 -6.10 -15.12 -10.16
C THR A 251 -6.12 -14.68 -11.62
N ASP A 252 -7.16 -15.06 -12.35
CA ASP A 252 -7.41 -14.60 -13.72
C ASP A 252 -8.20 -13.27 -13.76
N ASP A 253 -8.48 -12.67 -12.60
CA ASP A 253 -9.22 -11.40 -12.50
C ASP A 253 -8.30 -10.25 -12.93
N VAL A 254 -8.59 -9.65 -14.07
CA VAL A 254 -7.74 -8.63 -14.67
C VAL A 254 -8.51 -7.33 -14.87
N PHE A 255 -7.94 -6.23 -14.38
CA PHE A 255 -8.52 -4.90 -14.41
C PHE A 255 -7.73 -3.97 -15.32
N SER A 256 -8.39 -3.03 -16.00
CA SER A 256 -7.68 -1.97 -16.73
C SER A 256 -7.08 -0.95 -15.77
N LEU A 257 -5.77 -0.68 -15.84
CA LEU A 257 -5.12 0.27 -14.93
C LEU A 257 -5.77 1.66 -14.99
N ASN A 258 -6.25 2.10 -16.16
CA ASN A 258 -6.91 3.40 -16.32
C ASN A 258 -8.09 3.59 -15.36
N ASN A 259 -8.83 2.52 -15.06
CA ASN A 259 -9.96 2.55 -14.14
C ASN A 259 -9.54 2.58 -12.66
N PHE A 260 -8.26 2.38 -12.37
CA PHE A 260 -7.69 2.14 -11.05
C PHE A 260 -6.44 2.98 -10.75
N GLN A 261 -6.09 3.94 -11.61
CA GLN A 261 -4.93 4.83 -11.40
C GLN A 261 -5.04 5.55 -10.05
N SER A 262 -6.24 5.93 -9.64
CA SER A 262 -6.49 6.58 -8.35
C SER A 262 -6.08 5.76 -7.13
N LEU A 263 -5.88 4.43 -7.24
CA LEU A 263 -5.28 3.62 -6.17
C LEU A 263 -3.85 4.06 -5.85
N PHE A 264 -3.14 4.55 -6.87
CA PHE A 264 -1.71 4.86 -6.81
C PHE A 264 -1.41 6.35 -7.02
N ILE A 265 -2.41 7.14 -7.38
CA ILE A 265 -2.37 8.61 -7.31
C ILE A 265 -2.67 8.97 -5.85
N ASN A 266 -1.68 8.80 -4.99
CA ASN A 266 -1.65 9.53 -3.73
C ASN A 266 -0.54 10.56 -3.82
N ASN A 267 -0.94 11.82 -3.67
CA ASN A 267 -0.11 12.82 -2.99
C ASN A 267 0.13 12.25 -1.60
N ASP A 268 1.15 11.41 -1.50
CA ASP A 268 1.59 10.83 -0.26
C ASP A 268 1.99 11.98 0.69
N LYS A 269 1.01 12.37 1.52
CA LYS A 269 1.11 12.95 2.86
C LYS A 269 -0.26 13.30 3.45
N ASN A 270 -1.32 13.52 2.67
CA ASN A 270 -2.61 14.00 3.19
C ASN A 270 -3.83 13.28 2.62
N CYS A 271 -3.86 11.95 2.64
CA CYS A 271 -5.14 11.26 2.51
C CYS A 271 -5.87 11.31 3.85
N THR A 272 -6.42 12.50 4.13
CA THR A 272 -7.47 12.84 5.09
C THR A 272 -7.52 11.92 6.30
N LEU A 273 -6.99 12.38 7.45
CA LEU A 273 -7.67 12.10 8.71
C LEU A 273 -9.16 12.26 8.41
N SER A 274 -9.94 11.19 8.57
CA SER A 274 -11.38 11.36 8.52
C SER A 274 -11.71 12.48 9.51
N LEU A 275 -12.73 13.29 9.20
CA LEU A 275 -13.14 14.38 10.10
C LEU A 275 -13.28 13.86 11.54
N LEU A 276 -13.72 12.60 11.69
CA LEU A 276 -13.77 11.86 12.95
C LEU A 276 -12.39 11.62 13.56
N GLU A 277 -11.43 11.02 12.84
CA GLU A 277 -10.08 10.77 13.36
C GLU A 277 -9.34 12.07 13.73
N PHE A 278 -9.42 13.11 12.89
CA PHE A 278 -8.81 14.41 13.21
C PHE A 278 -9.37 14.96 14.51
N ASN A 279 -10.70 14.95 14.61
CA ASN A 279 -11.42 15.41 15.78
C ASN A 279 -11.08 14.59 17.03
N SER A 280 -11.01 13.27 16.92
CA SER A 280 -10.64 12.41 18.05
C SER A 280 -9.20 12.69 18.51
N HIS A 281 -8.27 12.92 17.59
CA HIS A 281 -6.91 13.33 17.94
C HIS A 281 -6.85 14.73 18.58
N LEU A 282 -7.62 15.70 18.09
CA LEU A 282 -7.76 17.03 18.70
C LEU A 282 -8.26 16.93 20.13
N GLU A 283 -9.34 16.19 20.35
CA GLU A 283 -9.91 15.99 21.68
C GLU A 283 -8.93 15.28 22.61
N GLN A 284 -8.28 14.21 22.16
CA GLN A 284 -7.26 13.51 22.95
C GLN A 284 -6.10 14.43 23.34
N ASN A 285 -5.60 15.25 22.40
CA ASN A 285 -4.52 16.19 22.70
C ASN A 285 -4.95 17.27 23.70
N LEU A 286 -6.18 17.79 23.59
CA LEU A 286 -6.74 18.72 24.56
C LEU A 286 -6.86 18.08 25.95
N LEU A 287 -7.38 16.85 26.03
CA LEU A 287 -7.49 16.09 27.28
C LEU A 287 -6.12 15.81 27.92
N ASN A 288 -5.15 15.35 27.13
CA ASN A 288 -3.78 15.07 27.59
C ASN A 288 -3.10 16.32 28.16
N ASN A 289 -3.45 17.49 27.63
CA ASN A 289 -2.96 18.79 28.11
C ASN A 289 -3.85 19.40 29.20
N GLN A 290 -4.87 18.68 29.69
CA GLN A 290 -5.84 19.15 30.68
C GLN A 290 -6.52 20.47 30.28
N ILE A 291 -6.93 20.58 29.01
CA ILE A 291 -7.62 21.75 28.44
C ILE A 291 -9.11 21.42 28.36
N LYS A 292 -9.95 22.29 28.91
CA LYS A 292 -11.40 22.12 28.87
C LYS A 292 -11.95 22.49 27.49
N PHE A 293 -12.83 21.64 26.97
CA PHE A 293 -13.54 21.93 25.72
C PHE A 293 -14.96 21.38 25.75
N ILE A 294 -15.81 21.96 24.90
CA ILE A 294 -17.19 21.55 24.66
C ILE A 294 -17.35 21.39 23.15
N ARG A 295 -17.84 20.23 22.72
CA ARG A 295 -18.20 20.02 21.32
C ARG A 295 -19.58 20.63 21.06
N LEU A 296 -19.63 21.64 20.20
CA LEU A 296 -20.89 22.28 19.80
C LEU A 296 -21.58 21.51 18.68
N ASN A 297 -20.79 20.97 17.74
CA ASN A 297 -21.27 20.05 16.70
C ASN A 297 -20.11 19.20 16.13
N LYS A 298 -20.40 18.38 15.10
CA LYS A 298 -19.40 17.51 14.45
C LYS A 298 -18.16 18.23 13.88
N ASN A 299 -18.27 19.52 13.57
CA ASN A 299 -17.22 20.33 12.96
C ASN A 299 -16.67 21.41 13.90
N LEU A 300 -17.26 21.61 15.09
CA LEU A 300 -17.04 22.82 15.89
C LEU A 300 -16.83 22.51 17.36
N LEU A 301 -15.70 22.96 17.90
CA LEU A 301 -15.34 22.83 19.32
C LEU A 301 -15.16 24.22 19.94
N LEU A 302 -15.68 24.41 21.14
CA LEU A 302 -15.39 25.55 22.01
C LEU A 302 -14.33 25.12 23.03
N ILE A 303 -13.22 25.83 23.11
CA ILE A 303 -12.07 25.49 23.97
C ILE A 303 -11.85 26.63 24.96
N GLU A 304 -11.77 26.32 26.25
CA GLU A 304 -11.55 27.26 27.38
C GLU A 304 -12.40 28.54 27.31
N GLN A 305 -13.63 28.42 26.80
CA GLN A 305 -14.62 29.50 26.65
C GLN A 305 -14.17 30.70 25.81
N SER A 306 -13.00 30.63 25.16
CA SER A 306 -12.35 31.77 24.49
C SER A 306 -12.01 31.47 23.03
N PHE A 307 -11.88 30.18 22.68
CA PHE A 307 -11.46 29.74 21.35
C PHE A 307 -12.53 28.89 20.67
N LEU A 308 -12.77 29.15 19.39
CA LEU A 308 -13.67 28.35 18.57
C LEU A 308 -12.88 27.65 17.47
N PHE A 309 -12.87 26.32 17.47
CA PHE A 309 -12.10 25.52 16.52
C PHE A 309 -13.03 24.85 15.51
N LEU A 310 -12.97 25.31 14.25
CA LEU A 310 -13.74 24.81 13.12
C LEU A 310 -12.90 23.86 12.26
N VAL A 311 -13.34 22.61 12.15
CA VAL A 311 -12.72 21.57 11.32
C VAL A 311 -13.66 21.18 10.20
N LEU A 312 -13.19 21.31 8.96
CA LEU A 312 -13.96 20.97 7.75
C LEU A 312 -13.22 19.99 6.86
N LYS A 313 -13.95 19.02 6.30
CA LYS A 313 -13.37 18.07 5.34
C LYS A 313 -13.06 18.73 3.99
N LYS A 314 -13.91 19.64 3.53
CA LYS A 314 -13.76 20.40 2.28
C LYS A 314 -14.17 21.86 2.54
N LEU A 315 -13.79 22.77 1.64
CA LEU A 315 -14.20 24.16 1.71
C LEU A 315 -15.72 24.29 1.59
N ASP A 316 -16.33 24.97 2.55
CA ASP A 316 -17.73 25.38 2.56
C ASP A 316 -17.80 26.86 2.98
N SER A 317 -17.71 27.74 1.99
CA SER A 317 -17.56 29.18 2.23
C SER A 317 -18.79 29.77 2.93
N LEU A 318 -20.00 29.30 2.61
CA LEU A 318 -21.23 29.77 3.24
C LEU A 318 -21.29 29.37 4.72
N TYR A 319 -20.89 28.13 5.03
CA TYR A 319 -20.84 27.68 6.41
C TYR A 319 -19.78 28.43 7.22
N ILE A 320 -18.59 28.63 6.66
CA ILE A 320 -17.52 29.42 7.28
C ILE A 320 -17.99 30.84 7.57
N LEU A 321 -18.60 31.50 6.57
CA LEU A 321 -19.11 32.87 6.73
C LEU A 321 -20.13 32.97 7.87
N ARG A 322 -21.11 32.06 7.92
CA ARG A 322 -22.11 32.00 9.00
C ARG A 322 -21.48 31.84 10.39
N ILE A 323 -20.41 31.04 10.50
CA ILE A 323 -19.69 30.87 11.76
C ILE A 323 -18.97 32.16 12.14
N ILE A 324 -18.28 32.80 11.19
CA ILE A 324 -17.56 34.06 11.41
C ILE A 324 -18.53 35.16 11.84
N GLU A 325 -19.59 35.41 11.07
CA GLU A 325 -20.59 36.45 11.37
C GLU A 325 -21.18 36.29 12.78
N LYS A 326 -21.48 35.05 13.17
CA LYS A 326 -22.11 34.75 14.46
C LYS A 326 -21.15 34.85 15.66
N TYR A 327 -19.86 34.56 15.46
CA TYR A 327 -18.95 34.27 16.58
C TYR A 327 -17.67 35.12 16.63
N HIS A 328 -17.30 35.85 15.57
CA HIS A 328 -16.00 36.55 15.48
C HIS A 328 -15.77 37.63 16.56
N SER A 329 -16.85 38.24 17.08
CA SER A 329 -16.76 39.26 18.13
C SER A 329 -16.58 38.70 19.53
N LYS A 330 -16.75 37.38 19.70
CA LYS A 330 -16.76 36.71 21.03
C LYS A 330 -15.60 35.73 21.22
N TYR A 331 -15.06 35.20 20.13
CA TYR A 331 -14.10 34.09 20.19
C TYR A 331 -12.97 34.29 19.17
N LEU A 332 -11.77 33.82 19.52
CA LEU A 332 -10.71 33.61 18.54
C LEU A 332 -11.02 32.35 17.73
N ILE A 333 -11.18 32.47 16.41
CA ILE A 333 -11.62 31.39 15.54
C ILE A 333 -10.42 30.75 14.85
N TYR A 334 -10.25 29.45 15.06
CA TYR A 334 -9.33 28.62 14.28
C TYR A 334 -10.10 27.87 13.20
N ILE A 335 -9.60 27.90 11.96
CA ILE A 335 -10.21 27.18 10.83
C ILE A 335 -9.18 26.22 10.23
N THR A 336 -9.55 24.95 10.14
CA THR A 336 -8.76 23.90 9.48
C THR A 336 -9.59 23.22 8.41
N ILE A 337 -9.09 23.21 7.17
CA ILE A 337 -9.67 22.43 6.07
C ILE A 337 -8.75 21.24 5.79
N LEU A 338 -9.27 20.03 5.99
CA LEU A 338 -8.50 18.78 5.88
C LEU A 338 -8.06 18.45 4.45
N HIS A 339 -8.76 18.98 3.44
CA HIS A 339 -8.43 18.78 2.04
C HIS A 339 -7.60 19.94 1.50
N ASP A 340 -6.37 19.65 1.04
CA ASP A 340 -5.38 20.66 0.62
C ASP A 340 -5.91 21.66 -0.42
N LEU A 341 -6.69 21.20 -1.42
CA LEU A 341 -7.28 22.12 -2.41
C LEU A 341 -8.28 23.09 -1.77
N GLY A 342 -9.01 22.65 -0.75
CA GLY A 342 -9.93 23.52 -0.03
C GLY A 342 -9.20 24.52 0.86
N TYR A 343 -8.11 24.08 1.50
CA TYR A 343 -7.21 24.96 2.26
C TYR A 343 -6.59 26.05 1.39
N LYS A 344 -6.03 25.70 0.22
CA LYS A 344 -5.45 26.66 -0.72
C LYS A 344 -6.47 27.69 -1.18
N LYS A 345 -7.67 27.25 -1.58
CA LYS A 345 -8.77 28.13 -1.96
C LYS A 345 -9.22 29.07 -0.84
N LEU A 346 -9.16 28.63 0.42
CA LEU A 346 -9.47 29.50 1.55
C LEU A 346 -8.42 30.61 1.70
N LEU A 347 -7.13 30.28 1.55
CA LEU A 347 -6.05 31.28 1.63
C LEU A 347 -6.06 32.29 0.49
N GLU A 348 -6.57 31.91 -0.69
CA GLU A 348 -6.74 32.80 -1.84
C GLU A 348 -7.84 33.86 -1.61
N ILE A 349 -8.69 33.70 -0.59
CA ILE A 349 -9.65 34.73 -0.19
C ILE A 349 -8.87 35.85 0.49
N SER A 350 -8.58 36.91 -0.26
CA SER A 350 -7.71 38.04 0.16
C SER A 350 -8.05 38.64 1.52
N THR A 351 -9.32 38.58 1.94
CA THR A 351 -9.81 39.19 3.18
C THR A 351 -9.65 38.29 4.40
N ILE A 352 -9.59 36.95 4.26
CA ILE A 352 -9.73 36.08 5.44
C ILE A 352 -8.49 36.08 6.35
N ASN A 353 -7.31 36.27 5.77
CA ASN A 353 -6.06 36.34 6.54
C ASN A 353 -5.86 37.70 7.23
N GLN A 354 -6.70 38.69 6.92
CA GLN A 354 -6.62 40.05 7.47
C GLN A 354 -7.51 40.25 8.70
N VAL A 355 -8.36 39.27 9.05
CA VAL A 355 -9.26 39.38 10.20
C VAL A 355 -8.50 39.00 11.48
N GLU A 356 -8.31 39.96 12.39
CA GLU A 356 -7.45 39.84 13.58
C GLU A 356 -7.78 38.63 14.49
N ASN A 357 -9.03 38.18 14.50
CA ASN A 357 -9.49 37.08 15.35
C ASN A 357 -9.64 35.73 14.62
N ILE A 358 -9.13 35.61 13.40
CA ILE A 358 -9.22 34.37 12.61
C ILE A 358 -7.82 33.85 12.32
N LYS A 359 -7.60 32.56 12.63
CA LYS A 359 -6.37 31.85 12.31
C LYS A 359 -6.66 30.64 11.45
N ILE A 360 -6.06 30.60 10.27
CA ILE A 360 -6.16 29.45 9.38
C ILE A 360 -4.98 28.52 9.61
N LEU A 361 -5.26 27.28 9.99
CA LEU A 361 -4.25 26.27 10.28
C LEU A 361 -4.22 25.22 9.18
N HIS A 362 -3.02 24.92 8.72
CA HIS A 362 -2.81 23.76 7.85
C HIS A 362 -2.96 22.49 8.70
N PRO A 363 -3.63 21.43 8.19
CA PRO A 363 -3.81 20.17 8.93
C PRO A 363 -2.50 19.60 9.49
N ASN A 364 -1.39 19.73 8.76
CA ASN A 364 -0.09 19.20 9.18
C ASN A 364 0.54 20.00 10.34
N LYS A 365 0.20 21.29 10.48
CA LYS A 365 0.68 22.13 11.59
C LYS A 365 0.00 21.81 12.92
N PHE A 366 -1.02 20.97 12.90
CA PHE A 366 -1.77 20.55 14.09
C PHE A 366 -0.93 19.72 15.07
N GLN A 367 -0.04 18.86 14.57
CA GLN A 367 0.82 18.03 15.42
C GLN A 367 1.90 18.85 16.13
N GLU A 368 2.27 19.99 15.56
CA GLU A 368 3.30 20.91 16.06
C GLU A 368 2.69 22.05 16.91
N LEU A 369 1.37 22.05 17.07
CA LEU A 369 0.66 23.14 17.75
C LEU A 369 0.98 23.10 19.25
N ASN A 370 1.48 24.20 19.80
CA ASN A 370 1.68 24.32 21.23
C ASN A 370 0.32 24.50 21.93
N TYR A 371 -0.26 23.40 22.41
CA TYR A 371 -1.57 23.40 23.07
C TYR A 371 -1.65 24.27 24.32
N LYS A 372 -0.51 24.66 24.91
CA LYS A 372 -0.49 25.63 26.03
C LYS A 372 -1.08 26.99 25.64
N VAL A 373 -1.10 27.34 24.35
CA VAL A 373 -1.73 28.57 23.84
C VAL A 373 -3.22 28.64 24.21
N PHE A 374 -3.91 27.51 24.36
CA PHE A 374 -5.32 27.51 24.74
C PHE A 374 -5.56 27.73 26.24
N LYS A 375 -4.54 27.57 27.09
CA LYS A 375 -4.62 27.87 28.54
C LYS A 375 -4.23 29.30 28.88
N ASN A 376 -3.35 29.89 28.08
CA ASN A 376 -2.92 31.25 28.31
C ASN A 376 -4.08 32.18 27.95
N LYS A 377 -4.72 32.77 28.96
CA LYS A 377 -5.63 33.89 28.81
C LYS A 377 -4.87 34.99 28.05
N ILE A 378 -5.14 35.11 26.75
CA ILE A 378 -4.91 36.37 26.05
C ILE A 378 -6.11 37.21 26.44
N ILE A 379 -5.84 38.21 27.28
CA ILE A 379 -6.77 39.28 27.67
C ILE A 379 -7.15 40.06 26.42
#